data_AF-A0A7Y4NNV7-F1
#
_entry.id   AF-A0A7Y4NNV7-F1
#
_cell.length_a   1.000
_cell.length_b   1.000
_cell.length_c   1.000
_cell.angle_alpha   90.00
_cell.angle_beta   90.00
_cell.angle_gamma   90.00
#
_symmetry.space_group_name_H-M   'P 1'
#
loop_
_entity.id
_entity.type
_entity.pdbx_description
1 polymer ?
#
loop_
_entity_poly.entity_id
_entity_poly.type
_entity_poly.pdbx_seq_one_letter_code
_entity_poly.pdbx_strand_id
1 'polypeptide(L)'
;MDYKSPAMHQIDIPSGELNEFDLPPVCVVTGERQGVVFKPVKFSWYPRWIGFLFLLNVLIAIIVASAMTKRVKGTLPFTEEAWSRWRRGQILTSISAVTALALLVTAIALLVAEEPQPLGLVVLALGVAVPLLTWIFFARGRGPQVLRIDKDAIALAIPNADAARAIMDYFVAGLRPAAWAGDGQDAEGTPVRAICARHDDIVASGVCPRCGAFMCPRCENRTREQASPLCPGCWELRARSVEKPPESFFTAPNVGLQLGLVSLIPFCFIVQPVSLVLNIVNLVKARREGGSQRDQRKAIASLILTGLGTVLTVALYILGSQP
;
A
#
# COMPACT_ATOMS: atom_id res chain seq x y z
N MET A 1 -5.92 -34.12 -7.72
CA MET A 1 -5.16 -32.85 -7.81
C MET A 1 -4.56 -32.58 -6.44
N ASP A 2 -3.28 -32.91 -6.24
CA ASP A 2 -2.58 -32.61 -4.99
C ASP A 2 -2.39 -31.10 -4.85
N TYR A 3 -3.18 -30.47 -3.97
CA TYR A 3 -3.05 -29.04 -3.67
C TYR A 3 -1.94 -28.86 -2.63
N LYS A 4 -0.68 -29.15 -3.02
CA LYS A 4 0.47 -28.80 -2.20
C LYS A 4 0.48 -27.27 -2.09
N SER A 5 0.20 -26.76 -0.88
CA SER A 5 0.16 -25.32 -0.62
C SER A 5 1.46 -24.70 -1.15
N PRO A 6 1.40 -23.76 -2.09
CA PRO A 6 2.61 -23.23 -2.73
C PRO A 6 3.49 -22.60 -1.65
N ALA A 7 4.77 -22.94 -1.66
CA ALA A 7 5.75 -22.28 -0.81
C ALA A 7 5.76 -20.80 -1.20
N MET A 8 5.52 -19.93 -0.23
CA MET A 8 5.53 -18.49 -0.45
C MET A 8 6.97 -17.98 -0.32
N HIS A 9 7.45 -17.27 -1.33
CA HIS A 9 8.80 -16.71 -1.35
C HIS A 9 8.74 -15.22 -1.03
N GLN A 10 9.45 -14.81 0.03
CA GLN A 10 9.51 -13.41 0.44
C GLN A 10 10.52 -12.65 -0.42
N ILE A 11 10.10 -11.50 -0.94
CA ILE A 11 10.97 -10.51 -1.57
C ILE A 11 10.69 -9.12 -0.98
N ASP A 12 11.73 -8.31 -0.86
CA ASP A 12 11.63 -6.93 -0.40
C ASP A 12 11.82 -6.00 -1.60
N ILE A 13 10.76 -5.30 -2.00
CA ILE A 13 10.78 -4.35 -3.11
C ILE A 13 10.78 -2.93 -2.53
N PRO A 14 11.68 -2.03 -2.92
CA PRO A 14 11.61 -0.65 -2.48
C PRO A 14 10.30 0.02 -2.90
N SER A 15 9.70 0.81 -2.02
CA SER A 15 8.37 1.39 -2.24
C SER A 15 8.32 2.31 -3.47
N GLY A 16 9.43 3.01 -3.77
CA GLY A 16 9.58 3.86 -4.96
C GLY A 16 9.88 3.11 -6.27
N GLU A 17 10.19 1.81 -6.19
CA GLU A 17 10.54 0.95 -7.33
C GLU A 17 9.39 -0.01 -7.70
N LEU A 18 8.20 0.17 -7.11
CA LEU A 18 7.01 -0.62 -7.42
C LEU A 18 6.30 -0.07 -8.68
N ASN A 19 7.00 -0.02 -9.81
CA ASN A 19 6.48 0.50 -11.07
C ASN A 19 6.97 -0.31 -12.29
N GLU A 20 6.42 0.01 -13.46
CA GLU A 20 6.72 -0.67 -14.73
C GLU A 20 8.18 -0.50 -15.21
N PHE A 21 8.87 0.53 -14.73
CA PHE A 21 10.23 0.86 -15.17
C PHE A 21 11.28 0.11 -14.36
N ASP A 22 10.99 -0.12 -13.08
CA ASP A 22 11.95 -0.68 -12.13
C ASP A 22 11.73 -2.17 -11.88
N LEU A 23 10.68 -2.77 -12.44
CA LEU A 23 10.39 -4.20 -12.30
C LEU A 23 10.58 -4.95 -13.62
N PRO A 24 11.16 -6.16 -13.58
CA PRO A 24 11.31 -6.96 -14.79
C PRO A 24 9.93 -7.45 -15.29
N PRO A 25 9.75 -7.63 -16.61
CA PRO A 25 8.49 -8.10 -17.19
C PRO A 25 8.32 -9.61 -17.00
N VAL A 26 8.23 -10.06 -15.75
CA VAL A 26 8.02 -11.46 -15.36
C VAL A 26 6.78 -11.51 -14.48
N CYS A 27 5.77 -12.31 -14.84
CA CYS A 27 4.54 -12.37 -14.07
C CYS A 27 4.81 -12.84 -12.64
N VAL A 28 4.39 -12.05 -11.65
CA VAL A 28 4.61 -12.37 -10.23
C VAL A 28 3.89 -13.65 -9.78
N VAL A 29 2.84 -14.10 -10.46
CA VAL A 29 2.09 -15.30 -10.07
C VAL A 29 2.55 -16.54 -10.82
N THR A 30 2.77 -16.45 -12.14
CA THR A 30 3.06 -17.60 -13.00
C THR A 30 4.55 -17.77 -13.32
N GLY A 31 5.35 -16.70 -13.23
CA GLY A 31 6.75 -16.70 -13.68
C GLY A 31 6.94 -16.55 -15.19
N GLU A 32 5.86 -16.43 -15.97
CA GLU A 32 5.92 -16.26 -17.42
C GLU A 32 6.49 -14.89 -17.81
N ARG A 33 7.21 -14.85 -18.94
CA ARG A 33 7.84 -13.62 -19.48
C ARG A 33 7.09 -13.03 -20.68
N GLN A 34 6.14 -13.76 -21.25
CA GLN A 34 5.37 -13.36 -22.42
C GLN A 34 3.95 -12.96 -22.00
N GLY A 35 3.34 -12.02 -22.72
CA GLY A 35 1.98 -11.56 -22.41
C GLY A 35 1.86 -10.86 -21.04
N VAL A 36 2.97 -10.38 -20.49
CA VAL A 36 3.02 -9.69 -19.20
C VAL A 36 2.60 -8.24 -19.39
N VAL A 37 1.59 -7.82 -18.62
CA VAL A 37 1.10 -6.44 -18.59
C VAL A 37 1.22 -5.94 -17.15
N PHE A 38 1.70 -4.71 -17.00
CA PHE A 38 1.77 -4.06 -15.69
C PHE A 38 0.38 -3.60 -15.27
N LYS A 39 -0.12 -4.14 -14.16
CA LYS A 39 -1.45 -3.80 -13.63
C LYS A 39 -1.33 -2.99 -12.35
N PRO A 40 -2.19 -1.97 -12.14
CA PRO A 40 -2.15 -1.17 -10.93
C PRO A 40 -2.61 -2.00 -9.73
N VAL A 41 -1.79 -2.02 -8.69
CA VAL A 41 -2.06 -2.72 -7.43
C VAL A 41 -2.07 -1.74 -6.27
N LYS A 42 -2.94 -2.04 -5.29
CA LYS A 42 -3.04 -1.30 -4.05
C LYS A 42 -2.84 -2.30 -2.92
N PHE A 43 -1.78 -2.09 -2.15
CA PHE A 43 -1.44 -2.92 -1.01
C PHE A 43 -1.79 -2.17 0.27
N SER A 44 -2.50 -2.84 1.17
CA SER A 44 -2.80 -2.37 2.51
C SER A 44 -2.28 -3.40 3.49
N TRP A 45 -1.58 -2.94 4.53
CA TRP A 45 -1.08 -3.79 5.59
C TRP A 45 -1.64 -3.35 6.94
N TYR A 46 -2.07 -4.34 7.72
CA TYR A 46 -2.60 -4.18 9.06
C TYR A 46 -1.80 -5.06 10.03
N PRO A 47 -1.40 -4.55 11.19
CA PRO A 47 -0.82 -5.37 12.25
C PRO A 47 -1.77 -6.51 12.65
N ARG A 48 -1.26 -7.76 12.71
CA ARG A 48 -2.08 -8.95 13.00
C ARG A 48 -2.71 -8.92 14.41
N TRP A 49 -2.08 -8.25 15.36
CA TRP A 49 -2.58 -8.11 16.74
C TRP A 49 -3.85 -7.25 16.84
N ILE A 50 -4.21 -6.46 15.81
CA ILE A 50 -5.44 -5.66 15.81
C ILE A 50 -6.69 -6.56 15.95
N GLY A 51 -6.63 -7.82 15.49
CA GLY A 51 -7.71 -8.79 15.72
C GLY A 51 -8.08 -8.96 17.19
N PHE A 52 -7.12 -8.80 18.12
CA PHE A 52 -7.38 -8.83 19.55
C PHE A 52 -8.22 -7.62 20.03
N LEU A 53 -8.03 -6.44 19.43
CA LEU A 53 -8.82 -5.25 19.79
C LEU A 53 -10.29 -5.40 19.41
N PHE A 54 -10.62 -6.15 18.35
CA PHE A 54 -12.01 -6.41 17.97
C PHE A 54 -12.78 -7.14 19.07
N LEU A 55 -12.12 -7.97 19.90
CA LEU A 55 -12.74 -8.65 21.03
C LEU A 55 -13.01 -7.72 22.21
N LEU A 56 -12.14 -6.73 22.43
CA LEU A 56 -12.27 -5.78 23.55
C LEU A 56 -13.26 -4.67 23.22
N ASN A 57 -13.10 -4.04 22.07
CA ASN A 57 -13.93 -2.92 21.64
C ASN A 57 -13.76 -2.68 20.13
N VAL A 58 -14.83 -2.95 19.37
CA VAL A 58 -14.87 -2.79 17.91
C VAL A 58 -14.52 -1.37 17.47
N LEU A 59 -14.96 -0.34 18.21
CA LEU A 59 -14.70 1.06 17.85
C LEU A 59 -13.21 1.39 17.97
N ILE A 60 -12.57 1.01 19.08
CA ILE A 60 -11.13 1.19 19.28
C ILE A 60 -10.35 0.43 18.20
N ALA A 61 -10.77 -0.81 17.89
CA ALA A 61 -10.15 -1.62 16.85
C ALA A 61 -10.17 -0.93 15.48
N ILE A 62 -11.31 -0.34 15.08
CA ILE A 62 -11.45 0.40 13.82
C ILE A 62 -10.56 1.64 13.78
N ILE A 63 -10.51 2.42 14.88
CA ILE A 63 -9.66 3.62 14.98
C ILE A 63 -8.19 3.24 14.84
N VAL A 64 -7.73 2.25 15.60
CA VAL A 64 -6.34 1.78 15.57
C VAL A 64 -6.01 1.17 14.21
N ALA A 65 -6.91 0.36 13.64
CA ALA A 65 -6.74 -0.19 12.30
C ALA A 65 -6.57 0.91 11.26
N SER A 66 -7.43 1.92 11.27
CA SER A 66 -7.36 3.05 10.35
C SER A 66 -6.05 3.83 10.48
N ALA A 67 -5.65 4.15 11.72
CA ALA A 67 -4.43 4.91 12.01
C ALA A 67 -3.15 4.14 11.65
N MET A 68 -3.14 2.82 11.83
CA MET A 68 -1.96 1.98 11.57
C MET A 68 -1.95 1.35 10.18
N THR A 69 -2.99 1.57 9.35
CA THR A 69 -3.02 1.02 7.99
C THR A 69 -1.93 1.68 7.16
N LYS A 70 -0.90 0.92 6.83
CA LYS A 70 0.07 1.36 5.82
C LYS A 70 -0.45 0.99 4.44
N ARG A 71 -0.38 1.92 3.50
CA ARG A 71 -0.87 1.73 2.12
C ARG A 71 0.24 2.08 1.14
N VAL A 72 0.43 1.22 0.15
CA VAL A 72 1.36 1.45 -0.98
C VAL A 72 0.59 1.21 -2.26
N LYS A 73 0.80 2.07 -3.25
CA LYS A 73 0.26 1.92 -4.61
C LYS A 73 1.44 1.74 -5.55
N GLY A 74 1.25 0.92 -6.58
CA GLY A 74 2.24 0.72 -7.61
C GLY A 74 1.68 -0.13 -8.74
N THR A 75 2.56 -0.58 -9.63
CA THR A 75 2.21 -1.56 -10.65
C THR A 75 3.02 -2.83 -10.44
N LEU A 76 2.42 -3.96 -10.78
CA LEU A 76 3.10 -5.25 -10.79
C LEU A 76 2.86 -5.97 -12.12
N PRO A 77 3.84 -6.74 -12.61
CA PRO A 77 3.71 -7.52 -13.84
C PRO A 77 2.77 -8.72 -13.62
N PHE A 78 1.70 -8.80 -14.40
CA PHE A 78 0.79 -9.94 -14.42
C PHE A 78 0.48 -10.37 -15.87
N THR A 79 0.31 -11.67 -16.10
CA THR A 79 -0.45 -12.15 -17.26
C THR A 79 -1.94 -11.83 -17.07
N GLU A 80 -2.70 -11.62 -18.14
CA GLU A 80 -4.13 -11.29 -18.06
C GLU A 80 -4.96 -12.37 -17.32
N GLU A 81 -4.60 -13.64 -17.48
CA GLU A 81 -5.25 -14.77 -16.81
C GLU A 81 -5.00 -14.79 -15.30
N ALA A 82 -3.74 -14.57 -14.88
CA ALA A 82 -3.41 -14.48 -13.45
C ALA A 82 -4.07 -13.25 -12.81
N TRP A 83 -4.06 -12.12 -13.51
CA TRP A 83 -4.69 -10.89 -13.05
C TRP A 83 -6.20 -11.07 -12.84
N SER A 84 -6.91 -11.59 -13.83
CA SER A 84 -8.37 -11.77 -13.76
C SER A 84 -8.76 -12.75 -12.65
N ARG A 85 -8.01 -13.84 -12.45
CA ARG A 85 -8.23 -14.79 -11.35
C ARG A 85 -8.00 -14.15 -9.98
N TRP A 86 -6.89 -13.43 -9.80
CA TRP A 86 -6.56 -12.75 -8.54
C TRP A 86 -7.58 -11.65 -8.22
N ARG A 87 -7.91 -10.81 -9.20
CA ARG A 87 -8.89 -9.73 -9.05
C ARG A 87 -10.28 -10.26 -8.73
N ARG A 88 -10.70 -11.37 -9.36
CA ARG A 88 -11.96 -12.06 -9.01
C ARG A 88 -11.94 -12.53 -7.56
N GLY A 89 -10.83 -13.10 -7.10
CA GLY A 89 -10.67 -13.51 -5.71
C GLY A 89 -10.81 -12.34 -4.72
N GLN A 90 -10.20 -11.19 -5.03
CA GLN A 90 -10.33 -9.98 -4.20
C GLN A 90 -11.77 -9.42 -4.16
N ILE A 91 -12.45 -9.39 -5.31
CA ILE A 91 -13.84 -8.93 -5.41
C ILE A 91 -14.76 -9.88 -4.62
N LEU A 92 -14.65 -11.19 -4.83
CA LEU A 92 -15.44 -12.19 -4.11
C LEU A 92 -15.20 -12.15 -2.60
N THR A 93 -13.94 -11.98 -2.18
CA THR A 93 -13.61 -11.86 -0.75
C THR A 93 -14.27 -10.61 -0.15
N SER A 94 -14.22 -9.47 -0.85
CA SER A 94 -14.88 -8.23 -0.40
C SER A 94 -16.40 -8.40 -0.29
N ILE A 95 -17.04 -9.01 -1.31
CA ILE A 95 -18.48 -9.29 -1.30
C ILE A 95 -18.82 -10.21 -0.13
N SER A 96 -18.07 -11.31 0.06
CA SER A 96 -18.30 -12.26 1.14
C SER A 96 -18.19 -11.63 2.54
N ALA A 97 -17.31 -10.63 2.71
CA ALA A 97 -17.17 -9.92 3.98
C ALA A 97 -18.38 -9.02 4.26
N VAL A 98 -18.92 -8.34 3.23
CA VAL A 98 -20.16 -7.54 3.34
C VAL A 98 -21.35 -8.45 3.62
N THR A 99 -21.47 -9.58 2.91
CA THR A 99 -22.53 -10.58 3.14
C THR A 99 -22.44 -11.16 4.56
N ALA A 100 -21.24 -11.48 5.05
CA ALA A 100 -21.02 -11.96 6.41
C ALA A 100 -21.50 -10.94 7.45
N LEU A 101 -21.18 -9.65 7.27
CA LEU A 101 -21.63 -8.59 8.17
C LEU A 101 -23.16 -8.48 8.18
N ALA A 102 -23.81 -8.53 7.02
CA ALA A 102 -25.28 -8.52 6.93
C ALA A 102 -25.90 -9.73 7.65
N LEU A 103 -25.37 -10.94 7.41
CA LEU A 103 -25.83 -12.16 8.08
C LEU A 103 -25.65 -12.10 9.60
N LEU A 104 -24.55 -11.52 10.10
CA LEU A 104 -24.34 -11.34 11.53
C LEU A 104 -25.38 -10.42 12.15
N VAL A 105 -25.71 -9.29 11.51
CA VAL A 105 -26.76 -8.37 11.98
C VAL A 105 -28.13 -9.07 11.97
N THR A 106 -28.46 -9.80 10.91
CA THR A 106 -29.72 -10.57 10.81
C THR A 106 -29.80 -11.66 11.87
N ALA A 107 -28.71 -12.40 12.11
CA ALA A 107 -28.66 -13.42 13.15
C ALA A 107 -28.93 -12.84 14.54
N ILE A 108 -28.30 -11.69 14.85
CA ILE A 108 -28.51 -11.00 16.13
C ILE A 108 -29.98 -10.55 16.26
N ALA A 109 -30.55 -9.95 15.21
CA ALA A 109 -31.94 -9.50 15.23
C ALA A 109 -32.93 -10.66 15.47
N LEU A 110 -32.71 -11.80 14.80
CA LEU A 110 -33.54 -13.00 14.99
C LEU A 110 -33.41 -13.60 16.39
N LEU A 111 -32.19 -13.64 16.95
CA LEU A 111 -31.97 -14.13 18.30
C LEU A 111 -32.60 -13.23 19.37
N VAL A 112 -32.67 -11.92 19.13
CA VAL A 112 -33.31 -10.94 20.02
C VAL A 112 -34.84 -10.98 19.88
N ALA A 113 -35.37 -11.26 18.69
CA ALA A 113 -36.80 -11.26 18.41
C ALA A 113 -37.57 -12.50 18.93
N GLU A 114 -36.93 -13.40 19.67
CA GLU A 114 -37.51 -14.68 20.15
C GLU A 114 -38.11 -15.57 19.04
N GLU A 115 -37.71 -15.33 17.79
CA GLU A 115 -37.99 -16.15 16.60
C GLU A 115 -37.36 -17.55 16.75
N PRO A 116 -37.70 -18.56 15.91
CA PRO A 116 -37.25 -19.93 16.12
C PRO A 116 -35.72 -20.01 16.20
N GLN A 117 -35.23 -20.38 17.38
CA GLN A 117 -33.82 -20.52 17.73
C GLN A 117 -32.94 -21.22 16.66
N PRO A 118 -33.38 -22.31 15.97
CA PRO A 118 -32.54 -22.93 14.95
C PRO A 118 -32.22 -21.99 13.77
N LEU A 119 -33.13 -21.10 13.41
CA LEU A 119 -32.95 -20.19 12.27
C LEU A 119 -31.85 -19.16 12.57
N GLY A 120 -31.86 -18.55 13.76
CA GLY A 120 -30.81 -17.62 14.18
C GLY A 120 -29.41 -18.27 14.20
N LEU A 121 -29.30 -19.50 14.69
CA LEU A 121 -28.03 -20.25 14.72
C LEU A 121 -27.52 -20.62 13.32
N VAL A 122 -28.40 -21.01 12.40
CA VAL A 122 -28.02 -21.31 11.01
C VAL A 122 -27.51 -20.05 10.30
N VAL A 123 -28.20 -18.92 10.46
CA VAL A 123 -27.77 -17.64 9.86
C VAL A 123 -26.42 -17.20 10.42
N LEU A 124 -26.20 -17.37 11.74
CA LEU A 124 -24.91 -17.10 12.38
C LEU A 124 -23.79 -17.98 11.82
N ALA A 125 -24.03 -19.29 11.68
CA ALA A 125 -23.05 -20.23 11.12
C ALA A 125 -22.70 -19.88 9.67
N LEU A 126 -23.68 -19.50 8.85
CA LEU A 126 -23.46 -19.05 7.48
C LEU A 126 -22.63 -17.75 7.42
N GLY A 127 -22.85 -16.83 8.35
CA GLY A 127 -22.06 -15.60 8.49
C GLY A 127 -20.56 -15.86 8.66
N VAL A 128 -20.17 -17.00 9.25
CA VAL A 128 -18.77 -17.40 9.42
C VAL A 128 -18.30 -18.32 8.27
N ALA A 129 -19.13 -19.26 7.83
CA ALA A 129 -18.75 -20.26 6.82
C ALA A 129 -18.51 -19.63 5.44
N VAL A 130 -19.38 -18.71 5.00
CA VAL A 130 -19.28 -18.08 3.68
C VAL A 130 -17.94 -17.35 3.45
N PRO A 131 -17.47 -16.43 4.32
CA PRO A 131 -16.19 -15.76 4.11
C PRO A 131 -15.00 -16.74 4.24
N LEU A 132 -15.08 -17.74 5.13
CA LEU A 132 -14.02 -18.73 5.30
C LEU A 132 -13.85 -19.58 4.03
N LEU A 133 -14.95 -20.13 3.50
CA LEU A 133 -14.93 -20.90 2.26
C LEU A 133 -14.49 -20.03 1.09
N THR A 134 -14.95 -18.78 1.02
CA THR A 134 -14.52 -17.84 -0.03
C THR A 134 -13.02 -17.60 0.04
N TRP A 135 -12.45 -17.42 1.23
CA TRP A 135 -11.01 -17.24 1.41
C TRP A 135 -10.21 -18.49 0.98
N ILE A 136 -10.62 -19.68 1.42
CA ILE A 136 -9.95 -20.95 1.06
C ILE A 136 -10.00 -21.18 -0.45
N PHE A 137 -11.18 -21.03 -1.06
CA PHE A 137 -11.40 -21.37 -2.46
C PHE A 137 -11.06 -20.25 -3.43
N PHE A 138 -10.91 -18.99 -3.01
CA PHE A 138 -10.67 -17.86 -3.94
C PHE A 138 -9.48 -16.97 -3.62
N ALA A 139 -9.09 -16.83 -2.36
CA ALA A 139 -8.03 -15.91 -1.97
C ALA A 139 -6.69 -16.61 -1.66
N ARG A 140 -6.74 -17.78 -1.02
CA ARG A 140 -5.56 -18.46 -0.49
C ARG A 140 -4.59 -18.86 -1.62
N GLY A 141 -3.36 -18.34 -1.56
CA GLY A 141 -2.26 -18.70 -2.46
C GLY A 141 -2.41 -18.24 -3.92
N ARG A 142 -3.42 -17.43 -4.26
CA ARG A 142 -3.70 -17.04 -5.66
C ARG A 142 -3.02 -15.76 -6.13
N GLY A 143 -2.25 -15.11 -5.28
CA GLY A 143 -1.52 -13.92 -5.66
C GLY A 143 -0.57 -13.43 -4.57
N PRO A 144 0.10 -12.30 -4.83
CA PRO A 144 1.06 -11.74 -3.90
C PRO A 144 0.38 -11.35 -2.59
N GLN A 145 1.01 -11.69 -1.47
CA GLN A 145 0.56 -11.32 -0.13
C GLN A 145 1.52 -10.32 0.50
N VAL A 146 0.97 -9.31 1.18
CA VAL A 146 1.78 -8.30 1.85
C VAL A 146 2.14 -8.82 3.24
N LEU A 147 3.44 -9.01 3.49
CA LEU A 147 3.93 -9.42 4.80
C LEU A 147 4.17 -8.22 5.70
N ARG A 148 4.78 -7.17 5.15
CA ARG A 148 5.13 -5.93 5.86
C ARG A 148 5.22 -4.77 4.87
N ILE A 149 4.85 -3.58 5.33
CA ILE A 149 5.12 -2.33 4.63
C ILE A 149 5.97 -1.46 5.53
N ASP A 150 7.15 -1.09 5.06
CA ASP A 150 8.03 -0.09 5.67
C ASP A 150 7.97 1.21 4.86
N LYS A 151 8.67 2.26 5.31
CA LYS A 151 8.72 3.52 4.56
C LYS A 151 9.43 3.33 3.22
N ASP A 152 10.51 2.55 3.24
CA ASP A 152 11.44 2.45 2.11
C ASP A 152 11.22 1.18 1.28
N ALA A 153 10.55 0.16 1.83
CA ALA A 153 10.33 -1.12 1.16
C ALA A 153 9.00 -1.78 1.54
N ILE A 154 8.51 -2.63 0.64
CA ILE A 154 7.37 -3.53 0.83
C ILE A 154 7.86 -4.98 0.74
N ALA A 155 7.59 -5.75 1.79
CA ALA A 155 7.85 -7.18 1.83
C ALA A 155 6.63 -7.91 1.24
N LEU A 156 6.83 -8.54 0.08
CA LEU A 156 5.81 -9.32 -0.62
C LEU A 156 6.16 -10.80 -0.57
N ALA A 157 5.17 -11.62 -0.23
CA ALA A 157 5.20 -13.06 -0.38
C ALA A 157 4.61 -13.42 -1.75
N ILE A 158 5.43 -14.06 -2.59
CA ILE A 158 5.12 -14.42 -3.98
C ILE A 158 4.96 -15.93 -4.09
N PRO A 159 3.93 -16.44 -4.82
CA PRO A 159 3.69 -17.88 -4.92
C PRO A 159 4.66 -18.63 -5.84
N ASN A 160 5.36 -17.95 -6.75
CA ASN A 160 6.27 -18.56 -7.72
C ASN A 160 7.74 -18.24 -7.40
N ALA A 161 8.55 -19.29 -7.26
CA ALA A 161 9.97 -19.19 -6.90
C ALA A 161 10.83 -18.55 -7.99
N ASP A 162 10.56 -18.86 -9.26
CA ASP A 162 11.33 -18.36 -10.40
C ASP A 162 11.06 -16.87 -10.63
N ALA A 163 9.82 -16.42 -10.45
CA ALA A 163 9.45 -15.01 -10.47
C ALA A 163 10.16 -14.24 -9.34
N ALA A 164 10.13 -14.78 -8.11
CA ALA A 164 10.81 -14.19 -6.97
C ALA A 164 12.33 -14.07 -7.20
N ARG A 165 12.97 -15.15 -7.70
CA ARG A 165 14.40 -15.14 -8.06
C ARG A 165 14.70 -14.13 -9.16
N ALA A 166 13.91 -14.08 -10.23
CA ALA A 166 14.13 -13.13 -11.33
C ALA A 166 14.03 -11.66 -10.88
N ILE A 167 13.11 -11.34 -9.96
CA ILE A 167 12.99 -9.98 -9.40
C ILE A 167 14.20 -9.67 -8.51
N MET A 168 14.61 -10.60 -7.65
CA MET A 168 15.79 -10.41 -6.80
C MET A 168 17.07 -10.26 -7.63
N ASP A 169 17.27 -11.12 -8.63
CA ASP A 169 18.41 -11.07 -9.54
C ASP A 169 18.45 -9.75 -10.33
N TYR A 170 17.29 -9.22 -10.71
CA TYR A 170 17.21 -7.92 -11.38
C TYR A 170 17.71 -6.77 -10.50
N PHE A 171 17.30 -6.73 -9.23
CA PHE A 171 17.79 -5.73 -8.28
C PHE A 171 19.29 -5.92 -7.96
N VAL A 172 19.75 -7.16 -7.83
CA VAL A 172 21.18 -7.46 -7.60
C VAL A 172 22.03 -7.11 -8.82
N ALA A 173 21.54 -7.35 -10.03
CA ALA A 173 22.24 -6.97 -11.27
C ALA A 173 22.38 -5.46 -11.37
N GLY A 174 21.38 -4.69 -10.95
CA GLY A 174 21.44 -3.23 -10.85
C GLY A 174 22.54 -2.70 -9.91
N LEU A 175 22.92 -3.49 -8.91
CA LEU A 175 23.98 -3.16 -7.95
C LEU A 175 25.38 -3.43 -8.48
N ARG A 176 25.54 -4.26 -9.53
CA ARG A 176 26.86 -4.59 -10.05
C ARG A 176 27.37 -3.43 -10.92
N PRO A 177 28.52 -2.83 -10.60
CA PRO A 177 29.21 -1.98 -11.56
C PRO A 177 29.51 -2.82 -12.80
N ALA A 178 29.45 -2.19 -13.97
CA ALA A 178 29.54 -2.91 -15.22
C ALA A 178 30.93 -3.58 -15.32
N ALA A 179 30.96 -4.91 -15.37
CA ALA A 179 32.18 -5.72 -15.28
C ALA A 179 33.17 -5.54 -16.45
N TRP A 180 32.83 -4.72 -17.45
CA TRP A 180 33.72 -4.30 -18.54
C TRP A 180 34.64 -3.14 -18.17
N ALA A 181 34.67 -2.73 -16.90
CA ALA A 181 35.77 -1.94 -16.33
C ALA A 181 37.08 -2.77 -16.17
N GLY A 182 37.21 -3.92 -16.83
CA GLY A 182 38.46 -4.63 -17.02
C GLY A 182 39.12 -4.19 -18.33
N ASP A 183 40.44 -3.99 -18.29
CA ASP A 183 41.29 -3.48 -19.37
C ASP A 183 41.38 -4.41 -20.59
N GLY A 184 40.26 -4.59 -21.29
CA GLY A 184 40.23 -5.22 -22.61
C GLY A 184 40.81 -4.26 -23.65
N GLN A 185 42.09 -4.46 -24.01
CA GLN A 185 42.72 -3.86 -25.17
C GLN A 185 42.36 -4.68 -26.42
N ASP A 186 42.13 -4.02 -27.55
CA ASP A 186 42.12 -4.70 -28.85
C ASP A 186 43.53 -5.16 -29.26
N ALA A 187 43.64 -5.81 -30.42
CA ALA A 187 44.91 -6.30 -30.96
C ALA A 187 45.97 -5.20 -31.19
N GLU A 188 45.57 -3.93 -31.20
CA GLU A 188 46.43 -2.76 -31.39
C GLU A 188 46.80 -2.09 -30.05
N GLY A 189 46.29 -2.58 -28.91
CA GLY A 189 46.51 -1.96 -27.60
C GLY A 189 45.55 -0.81 -27.29
N THR A 190 44.61 -0.50 -28.19
CA THR A 190 43.58 0.52 -27.96
C THR A 190 42.45 -0.06 -27.10
N PRO A 191 42.08 0.61 -26.00
CA PRO A 191 40.99 0.12 -25.18
C PRO A 191 39.68 0.41 -25.93
N VAL A 192 38.98 -0.64 -26.38
CA VAL A 192 37.65 -0.53 -27.00
C VAL A 192 36.64 -0.21 -25.91
N ARG A 193 36.66 1.03 -25.44
CA ARG A 193 35.76 1.50 -24.38
C ARG A 193 34.54 2.10 -25.04
N ALA A 194 33.37 1.60 -24.64
CA ALA A 194 32.13 2.22 -25.06
C ALA A 194 32.08 3.68 -24.59
N ILE A 195 31.69 4.57 -25.49
CA ILE A 195 31.60 6.01 -25.24
C ILE A 195 30.18 6.34 -24.78
N CYS A 196 30.03 7.35 -23.91
CA CYS A 196 28.72 7.80 -23.46
C CYS A 196 27.87 8.28 -24.64
N ALA A 197 26.61 7.86 -24.69
CA ALA A 197 25.68 8.24 -25.75
C ALA A 197 25.39 9.76 -25.83
N ARG A 198 25.76 10.53 -24.79
CA ARG A 198 25.55 12.00 -24.72
C ARG A 198 26.85 12.80 -24.76
N HIS A 199 27.98 12.19 -24.44
CA HIS A 199 29.29 12.84 -24.35
C HIS A 199 30.29 11.97 -25.10
N ASP A 200 30.74 12.44 -26.26
CA ASP A 200 31.66 11.72 -27.15
C ASP A 200 33.09 11.63 -26.61
N ASP A 201 33.42 12.49 -25.65
CA ASP A 201 34.71 12.58 -24.97
C ASP A 201 34.80 11.73 -23.69
N ILE A 202 33.68 11.19 -23.19
CA ILE A 202 33.65 10.48 -21.90
C ILE A 202 33.36 8.99 -22.10
N VAL A 203 34.27 8.17 -21.60
CA VAL A 203 34.09 6.71 -21.48
C VAL A 203 32.86 6.42 -20.61
N ALA A 204 31.97 5.57 -21.10
CA ALA A 204 30.83 5.13 -20.32
C ALA A 204 31.28 4.26 -19.13
N SER A 205 30.59 4.39 -18.00
CA SER A 205 30.78 3.56 -16.80
C SER A 205 29.72 2.46 -16.68
N GLY A 206 28.64 2.55 -17.46
CA GLY A 206 27.54 1.62 -17.39
C GLY A 206 26.61 1.70 -18.60
N VAL A 207 25.63 0.80 -18.61
CA VAL A 207 24.60 0.70 -19.64
C VAL A 207 23.25 0.89 -18.95
N CYS A 208 22.37 1.71 -19.55
CA CYS A 208 21.00 1.85 -19.08
C CYS A 208 20.30 0.49 -19.26
N PRO A 209 19.81 -0.16 -18.19
CA PRO A 209 19.23 -1.50 -18.28
C PRO A 209 17.95 -1.54 -19.12
N ARG A 210 17.33 -0.37 -19.34
CA ARG A 210 16.08 -0.24 -20.07
C ARG A 210 16.25 -0.07 -21.57
N CYS A 211 17.13 0.83 -22.01
CA CYS A 211 17.30 1.14 -23.43
C CYS A 211 18.64 0.72 -24.01
N GLY A 212 19.57 0.20 -23.20
CA GLY A 212 20.90 -0.19 -23.65
C GLY A 212 21.85 0.97 -23.92
N ALA A 213 21.48 2.22 -23.62
CA ALA A 213 22.34 3.38 -23.85
C ALA A 213 23.55 3.38 -22.89
N PHE A 214 24.74 3.64 -23.43
CA PHE A 214 25.96 3.83 -22.66
C PHE A 214 25.96 5.16 -21.88
N MET A 215 26.27 5.11 -20.59
CA MET A 215 26.18 6.26 -19.67
C MET A 215 27.52 6.48 -18.97
N CYS A 216 27.96 7.73 -18.87
CA CYS A 216 29.05 8.10 -17.97
C CYS A 216 28.54 8.41 -16.55
N PRO A 217 29.42 8.53 -15.54
CA PRO A 217 29.04 8.85 -14.16
C PRO A 217 28.27 10.18 -14.01
N ARG A 218 28.40 11.10 -14.97
CA ARG A 218 27.65 12.38 -14.98
C ARG A 218 26.24 12.24 -15.54
N CYS A 219 25.97 11.20 -16.33
CA CYS A 219 24.68 10.99 -16.97
C CYS A 219 23.81 9.95 -16.28
N GLU A 220 24.38 9.14 -15.37
CA GLU A 220 23.58 8.21 -14.60
C GLU A 220 22.68 8.95 -13.60
N ASN A 221 21.39 8.67 -13.64
CA ASN A 221 20.44 9.09 -12.62
C ASN A 221 19.94 7.86 -11.86
N ARG A 222 19.89 7.95 -10.53
CA ARG A 222 19.44 6.85 -9.66
C ARG A 222 18.38 7.36 -8.69
N THR A 223 17.37 6.55 -8.39
CA THR A 223 16.40 6.90 -7.33
C THR A 223 16.92 6.77 -5.93
N ARG A 224 17.88 5.86 -5.76
CA ARG A 224 18.68 5.68 -4.54
C ARG A 224 20.06 5.22 -4.99
N GLU A 225 21.05 5.36 -4.13
CA GLU A 225 22.44 4.98 -4.42
C GLU A 225 22.56 3.54 -4.96
N GLN A 226 21.73 2.65 -4.42
CA GLN A 226 21.64 1.22 -4.75
C GLN A 226 20.70 0.87 -5.92
N ALA A 227 20.03 1.85 -6.54
CA ALA A 227 19.14 1.57 -7.67
C ALA A 227 19.93 1.43 -8.96
N SER A 228 19.38 0.65 -9.90
CA SER A 228 19.91 0.57 -11.26
C SER A 228 19.97 1.98 -11.89
N PRO A 229 21.11 2.40 -12.45
CA PRO A 229 21.22 3.70 -13.08
C PRO A 229 20.39 3.78 -14.36
N LEU A 230 19.70 4.91 -14.55
CA LEU A 230 18.93 5.22 -15.75
C LEU A 230 19.59 6.36 -16.52
N CYS A 231 19.54 6.30 -17.85
CA CYS A 231 20.01 7.40 -18.68
C CYS A 231 19.05 8.60 -18.57
N PRO A 232 19.48 9.83 -18.90
CA PRO A 232 18.64 11.02 -18.75
C PRO A 232 17.27 10.90 -19.44
N GLY A 233 17.23 10.35 -20.66
CA GLY A 233 15.97 10.14 -21.37
C GLY A 233 15.03 9.14 -20.67
N CYS A 234 15.54 8.01 -20.19
CA CYS A 234 14.72 7.06 -19.42
C CYS A 234 14.30 7.62 -18.05
N TRP A 235 15.14 8.44 -17.43
CA TRP A 235 14.84 9.11 -16.17
C TRP A 235 13.68 10.10 -16.31
N GLU A 236 13.70 10.93 -17.35
CA GLU A 236 12.59 11.84 -17.65
C GLU A 236 11.29 11.09 -17.94
N LEU A 237 11.36 10.00 -18.71
CA LEU A 237 10.19 9.15 -18.96
C LEU A 237 9.64 8.56 -17.66
N ARG A 238 10.51 8.08 -16.77
CA ARG A 238 10.11 7.58 -15.46
C ARG A 238 9.42 8.67 -14.64
N ALA A 239 10.02 9.86 -14.55
CA ALA A 239 9.47 10.97 -13.78
C ALA A 239 8.07 11.40 -14.25
N ARG A 240 7.75 11.23 -15.55
CA ARG A 240 6.40 11.48 -16.09
C ARG A 240 5.40 10.35 -15.83
N SER A 241 5.89 9.11 -15.80
CA SER A 241 5.05 7.91 -15.67
C SER A 241 4.72 7.51 -14.23
N VAL A 242 5.63 7.79 -13.28
CA VAL A 242 5.44 7.46 -11.88
C VAL A 242 4.51 8.54 -11.31
N GLU A 243 3.22 8.22 -11.24
CA GLU A 243 2.24 9.05 -10.55
C GLU A 243 2.76 9.38 -9.16
N LYS A 244 2.79 10.68 -8.82
CA LYS A 244 3.09 11.09 -7.45
C LYS A 244 2.11 10.35 -6.54
N PRO A 245 2.59 9.74 -5.44
CA PRO A 245 1.71 9.02 -4.53
C PRO A 245 0.58 9.98 -4.14
N PRO A 246 -0.69 9.59 -4.36
CA PRO A 246 -1.81 10.49 -4.11
C PRO A 246 -1.72 10.94 -2.66
N GLU A 247 -1.75 12.27 -2.44
CA GLU A 247 -1.71 12.86 -1.11
C GLU A 247 -2.71 12.10 -0.24
N SER A 248 -2.22 11.38 0.77
CA SER A 248 -3.07 10.43 1.47
C SER A 248 -4.24 11.20 2.09
N PHE A 249 -5.48 10.82 1.80
CA PHE A 249 -6.63 11.50 2.41
C PHE A 249 -6.57 11.45 3.94
N PHE A 250 -5.90 10.46 4.52
CA PHE A 250 -5.61 10.31 5.94
C PHE A 250 -4.28 10.92 6.38
N THR A 251 -3.87 12.06 5.82
CA THR A 251 -2.82 12.83 6.49
C THR A 251 -3.33 13.28 7.86
N ALA A 252 -2.45 13.35 8.87
CA ALA A 252 -2.83 13.77 10.21
C ALA A 252 -3.69 15.06 10.26
N PRO A 253 -3.41 16.10 9.43
CA PRO A 253 -4.26 17.30 9.34
C PRO A 253 -5.66 17.02 8.80
N ASN A 254 -5.80 16.14 7.81
CA ASN A 254 -7.10 15.78 7.25
C ASN A 254 -7.91 14.91 8.24
N VAL A 255 -7.27 13.97 8.94
CA VAL A 255 -7.91 13.18 10.00
C VAL A 255 -8.41 14.08 11.11
N GLY A 256 -7.59 15.03 11.54
CA GLY A 256 -7.98 16.08 12.47
C GLY A 256 -9.24 16.81 12.00
N LEU A 257 -9.24 17.30 10.76
CA LEU A 257 -10.40 17.99 10.17
C LEU A 257 -11.68 17.16 10.13
N GLN A 258 -11.59 15.88 9.75
CA GLN A 258 -12.73 14.96 9.73
C GLN A 258 -13.29 14.71 11.14
N LEU A 259 -12.41 14.52 12.13
CA LEU A 259 -12.82 14.39 13.55
C LEU A 259 -13.51 15.66 14.07
N GLY A 260 -13.01 16.84 13.68
CA GLY A 260 -13.67 18.11 13.98
C GLY A 260 -15.08 18.19 13.39
N LEU A 261 -15.27 17.70 12.15
CA LEU A 261 -16.60 17.63 11.55
C LEU A 261 -17.54 16.66 12.28
N VAL A 262 -17.05 15.46 12.62
CA VAL A 262 -17.83 14.45 13.37
C VAL A 262 -18.18 14.95 14.77
N SER A 263 -17.34 15.78 15.38
CA SER A 263 -17.61 16.34 16.71
C SER A 263 -18.80 17.32 16.76
N LEU A 264 -19.29 17.79 15.60
CA LEU A 264 -20.54 18.56 15.50
C LEU A 264 -21.79 17.71 15.78
N ILE A 265 -21.68 16.38 15.72
CA ILE A 265 -22.78 15.48 16.09
C ILE A 265 -22.97 15.57 17.62
N PRO A 266 -24.14 16.01 18.11
CA PRO A 266 -24.40 16.13 19.54
C PRO A 266 -24.21 14.79 20.28
N PHE A 267 -23.82 14.87 21.54
CA PHE A 267 -23.65 13.71 22.44
C PHE A 267 -22.56 12.70 22.07
N CYS A 268 -21.72 13.00 21.06
CA CYS A 268 -20.49 12.23 20.80
C CYS A 268 -19.36 12.57 21.80
N PHE A 269 -19.60 12.30 23.09
CA PHE A 269 -18.71 12.69 24.20
C PHE A 269 -17.28 12.14 24.12
N ILE A 270 -17.07 11.02 23.42
CA ILE A 270 -15.74 10.43 23.22
C ILE A 270 -14.99 11.12 22.08
N VAL A 271 -15.68 11.53 21.01
CA VAL A 271 -15.05 12.10 19.81
C VAL A 271 -14.49 13.49 20.08
N GLN A 272 -15.19 14.30 20.88
CA GLN A 272 -14.81 15.67 21.21
C GLN A 272 -13.43 15.79 21.89
N PRO A 273 -13.12 15.07 22.99
CA PRO A 273 -11.80 15.13 23.61
C PRO A 273 -10.71 14.54 22.72
N VAL A 274 -11.00 13.46 21.99
CA VAL A 274 -10.05 12.84 21.05
C VAL A 274 -9.70 13.80 19.91
N SER A 275 -10.70 14.46 19.33
CA SER A 275 -10.51 15.49 18.30
C SER A 275 -9.68 16.65 18.81
N LEU A 276 -9.99 17.16 20.00
CA LEU A 276 -9.26 18.28 20.61
C LEU A 276 -7.77 17.96 20.76
N VAL A 277 -7.43 16.83 21.38
CA VAL A 277 -6.04 16.42 21.62
C VAL A 277 -5.29 16.23 20.30
N LEU A 278 -5.87 15.50 19.34
CA LEU A 278 -5.22 15.25 18.05
C LEU A 278 -4.95 16.54 17.27
N ASN A 279 -5.90 17.49 17.27
CA ASN A 279 -5.72 18.74 16.56
C ASN A 279 -4.67 19.67 17.23
N ILE A 280 -4.58 19.67 18.57
CA ILE A 280 -3.51 20.40 19.28
C ILE A 280 -2.14 19.81 18.93
N VAL A 281 -1.99 18.49 19.01
CA VAL A 281 -0.72 17.81 18.68
C VAL A 281 -0.32 18.09 17.23
N ASN A 282 -1.26 18.01 16.29
CA ASN A 282 -1.01 18.30 14.88
C ASN A 282 -0.59 19.76 14.66
N LEU A 283 -1.23 20.71 15.34
CA LEU A 283 -0.88 22.13 15.24
C LEU A 283 0.53 22.41 15.79
N VAL A 284 0.87 21.84 16.95
CA VAL A 284 2.21 21.99 17.55
C VAL A 284 3.28 21.36 16.65
N LYS A 285 3.02 20.16 16.14
CA LYS A 285 3.94 19.47 15.22
C LYS A 285 4.15 20.28 13.94
N ALA A 286 3.08 20.77 13.33
CA ALA A 286 3.14 21.60 12.11
C ALA A 286 3.91 22.91 12.32
N ARG A 287 3.90 23.49 13.53
CA ARG A 287 4.74 24.67 13.85
C ARG A 287 6.21 24.32 14.04
N ARG A 288 6.52 23.21 14.72
CA ARG A 288 7.91 22.82 15.01
C ARG A 288 8.66 22.38 13.76
N GLU A 289 8.01 21.63 12.88
CA GLU A 289 8.65 21.03 11.71
C GLU A 289 8.65 21.95 10.47
N GLY A 290 8.19 23.21 10.60
CA GLY A 290 8.04 24.10 9.44
C GLY A 290 7.01 23.58 8.42
N GLY A 291 5.97 22.90 8.90
CA GLY A 291 4.95 22.27 8.06
C GLY A 291 4.22 23.27 7.17
N SER A 292 3.64 22.78 6.08
CA SER A 292 2.93 23.60 5.08
C SER A 292 1.87 24.50 5.75
N GLN A 293 1.79 25.76 5.32
CA GLN A 293 0.76 26.70 5.78
C GLN A 293 -0.66 26.13 5.62
N ARG A 294 -0.87 25.26 4.62
CA ARG A 294 -2.13 24.56 4.38
C ARG A 294 -2.50 23.61 5.53
N ASP A 295 -1.52 22.90 6.10
CA ASP A 295 -1.75 21.95 7.18
C ASP A 295 -2.05 22.66 8.50
N GLN A 296 -1.41 23.79 8.75
CA GLN A 296 -1.72 24.65 9.90
C GLN A 296 -3.15 25.18 9.85
N ARG A 297 -3.61 25.65 8.67
CA ARG A 297 -4.99 26.12 8.49
C ARG A 297 -6.02 25.01 8.74
N LYS A 298 -5.74 23.78 8.31
CA LYS A 298 -6.62 22.62 8.55
C LYS A 298 -6.73 22.28 10.04
N ALA A 299 -5.61 22.29 10.77
CA ALA A 299 -5.62 22.03 12.22
C ALA A 299 -6.41 23.10 12.99
N ILE A 300 -6.25 24.38 12.62
CA ILE A 300 -7.01 25.48 13.22
C ILE A 300 -8.51 25.36 12.91
N ALA A 301 -8.87 25.12 11.64
CA ALA A 301 -10.26 24.91 11.25
C ALA A 301 -10.91 23.77 12.04
N SER A 302 -10.18 22.68 12.24
CA SER A 302 -10.69 21.56 13.03
C SER A 302 -10.87 21.86 14.52
N LEU A 303 -9.95 22.64 15.13
CA LEU A 303 -10.12 23.10 16.51
C LEU A 303 -11.39 23.94 16.67
N ILE A 304 -11.67 24.83 15.71
CA ILE A 304 -12.88 25.64 15.70
C ILE A 304 -14.12 24.76 15.61
N LEU A 305 -14.14 23.79 14.68
CA LEU A 305 -15.25 22.84 14.54
C LEU A 305 -15.47 22.02 15.83
N THR A 306 -14.38 21.58 16.46
CA THR A 306 -14.44 20.85 17.73
C THR A 306 -15.01 21.71 18.85
N GLY A 307 -14.59 22.97 18.95
CA GLY A 307 -15.14 23.94 19.89
C GLY A 307 -16.65 24.14 19.68
N LEU A 308 -17.08 24.37 18.44
CA LEU A 308 -18.50 24.52 18.10
C LEU A 308 -19.32 23.27 18.49
N GLY A 309 -18.82 22.07 18.19
CA GLY A 309 -19.49 20.82 18.55
C GLY A 309 -19.64 20.63 20.07
N THR A 310 -18.60 20.99 20.84
CA THR A 310 -18.67 20.95 22.32
C THR A 310 -19.69 21.93 22.88
N VAL A 311 -19.69 23.18 22.39
CA VAL A 311 -20.66 24.21 22.82
C VAL A 311 -22.09 23.78 22.50
N LEU A 312 -22.33 23.26 21.29
CA LEU A 312 -23.64 22.76 20.88
C LEU A 312 -24.12 21.61 21.78
N THR A 313 -23.22 20.67 22.12
CA THR A 313 -23.55 19.53 23.00
C THR A 313 -23.91 19.99 24.40
N VAL A 314 -23.15 20.92 24.97
CA VAL A 314 -23.43 21.51 26.29
C VAL A 314 -24.75 22.27 26.27
N ALA A 315 -25.01 23.07 25.23
CA ALA A 315 -26.27 23.81 25.10
C ALA A 315 -27.49 22.88 25.03
N LEU A 316 -27.43 21.81 24.21
CA LEU A 316 -28.50 20.83 24.10
C LEU A 316 -28.70 20.04 25.41
N TYR A 317 -27.61 19.73 26.12
CA TYR A 317 -27.67 19.09 27.43
C TYR A 317 -28.37 19.98 28.47
N ILE A 318 -28.00 21.28 28.54
CA ILE A 318 -28.63 22.25 29.44
C ILE A 318 -30.11 22.42 29.11
N LEU A 319 -30.45 22.61 27.83
CA LEU A 319 -31.83 22.78 27.38
C LEU A 319 -32.69 21.53 27.64
N GLY A 320 -32.14 20.33 27.46
CA GLY A 320 -32.84 19.08 27.75
C GLY A 320 -32.95 18.75 29.24
N SER A 321 -32.17 19.42 30.10
CA SER A 321 -32.21 19.24 31.56
C SER A 321 -33.22 20.16 32.27
N GLN A 322 -33.88 21.05 31.54
CA GLN A 322 -34.97 21.86 32.07
C GLN A 322 -36.21 20.96 32.26
N PRO A 323 -36.73 20.81 33.49
CA PRO A 323 -37.86 19.95 33.80
C PRO A 323 -39.20 20.45 33.23
#